data_AF-A0A3E0PKC9-F1
#
_entry.id   AF-A0A3E0PKC9-F1
#
_cell.length_a   1.000
_cell.length_b   1.000
_cell.length_c   1.000
_cell.angle_alpha   90.00
_cell.angle_beta   90.00
_cell.angle_gamma   90.00
#
_symmetry.space_group_name_H-M   'P 1'
#
loop_
_entity.id
_entity.type
_entity.pdbx_description
1 polymer ?
#
loop_
_entity_poly.entity_id
_entity_poly.type
_entity_poly.pdbx_seq_one_letter_code
_entity_poly.pdbx_strand_id
1 'polypeptide(L)'
;MRSWLKERPEVCGQVSDLMKRVENKLLEDNPLVSEFIGLRILEMRDELGWEESSMLERLHIEQVCLCWLRLYLVESGHAYLLDGSHSLSAGRYWEQRLDGAQKRFVRATNGLARVKKLLVSLPK
;
A
#
# COMPACT_ATOMS: atom_id res chain seq x y z
N MET A 1 -24.07 -17.58 -10.26
CA MET A 1 -23.71 -16.16 -10.46
C MET A 1 -23.46 -15.44 -9.13
N ARG A 2 -24.45 -14.91 -8.39
CA ARG A 2 -24.28 -14.45 -6.97
C ARG A 2 -24.12 -15.59 -5.95
N SER A 3 -23.63 -16.71 -6.45
CA SER A 3 -23.33 -17.99 -5.84
C SER A 3 -22.34 -18.61 -6.83
N TRP A 4 -21.06 -18.83 -6.50
CA TRP A 4 -20.46 -18.86 -5.16
C TRP A 4 -19.34 -17.83 -4.91
N LEU A 5 -19.68 -16.53 -4.88
CA LEU A 5 -18.94 -15.55 -4.04
C LEU A 5 -19.23 -15.78 -2.53
N LYS A 6 -19.26 -17.04 -2.13
CA LYS A 6 -19.67 -17.56 -0.82
C LYS A 6 -18.80 -18.75 -0.36
N GLU A 7 -17.87 -19.22 -1.20
CA GLU A 7 -17.12 -20.54 -1.03
C GLU A 7 -15.80 -19.93 -0.33
N ARG A 8 -14.97 -19.09 -0.98
CA ARG A 8 -13.76 -18.48 -0.36
C ARG A 8 -13.35 -17.07 -0.85
N PRO A 9 -14.12 -15.98 -0.62
CA PRO A 9 -13.69 -14.60 -0.86
C PRO A 9 -13.10 -13.89 0.38
N GLU A 10 -13.01 -14.60 1.52
CA GLU A 10 -13.23 -14.01 2.86
C GLU A 10 -12.10 -13.13 3.43
N VAL A 11 -10.94 -13.03 2.77
CA VAL A 11 -9.74 -12.43 3.37
C VAL A 11 -9.18 -11.23 2.60
N CYS A 12 -9.03 -11.32 1.27
CA CYS A 12 -8.35 -10.27 0.48
C CYS A 12 -9.26 -9.11 0.05
N GLY A 13 -10.59 -9.27 0.11
CA GLY A 13 -11.54 -8.33 -0.51
C GLY A 13 -11.44 -6.90 0.00
N GLN A 14 -11.42 -6.68 1.32
CA GLN A 14 -11.53 -5.32 1.90
C GLN A 14 -10.28 -4.46 1.68
N VAL A 15 -9.09 -5.06 1.60
CA VAL A 15 -7.84 -4.32 1.31
C VAL A 15 -7.66 -4.16 -0.20
N SER A 16 -8.02 -5.15 -1.01
CA SER A 16 -8.23 -5.01 -2.47
C SER A 16 -9.08 -3.79 -2.80
N ASP A 17 -10.26 -3.68 -2.19
CA ASP A 17 -11.22 -2.62 -2.52
C ASP A 17 -10.79 -1.24 -2.02
N LEU A 18 -9.83 -1.19 -1.09
CA LEU A 18 -9.21 0.05 -0.63
C LEU A 18 -7.99 0.44 -1.48
N MET A 19 -7.21 -0.52 -1.98
CA MET A 19 -6.19 -0.28 -3.02
C MET A 19 -6.87 0.19 -4.31
N LYS A 20 -7.89 -0.51 -4.81
CA LYS A 20 -8.68 -0.12 -5.99
C LYS A 20 -9.29 1.28 -5.90
N ARG A 21 -9.72 1.73 -4.72
CA ARG A 21 -10.22 3.12 -4.52
C ARG A 21 -9.10 4.17 -4.61
N VAL A 22 -7.86 3.80 -4.33
CA VAL A 22 -6.69 4.67 -4.44
C VAL A 22 -6.13 4.63 -5.88
N GLU A 23 -6.07 3.44 -6.48
CA GLU A 23 -5.74 3.21 -7.90
C GLU A 23 -6.72 3.92 -8.83
N ASN A 24 -8.04 3.80 -8.62
CA ASN A 24 -9.05 4.51 -9.40
C ASN A 24 -8.87 6.04 -9.35
N LYS A 25 -8.35 6.58 -8.26
CA LYS A 25 -8.06 8.02 -8.13
C LYS A 25 -6.73 8.43 -8.78
N LEU A 26 -5.85 7.47 -9.10
CA LEU A 26 -4.67 7.68 -9.94
C LEU A 26 -4.98 7.51 -11.44
N LEU A 27 -5.90 6.60 -11.76
CA LEU A 27 -6.42 6.36 -13.12
C LEU A 27 -7.12 7.59 -13.72
N GLU A 28 -7.71 8.46 -12.88
CA GLU A 28 -8.30 9.73 -13.31
C GLU A 28 -7.25 10.75 -13.81
N ASP A 29 -6.00 10.70 -13.31
CA ASP A 29 -4.95 11.66 -13.66
C ASP A 29 -4.02 11.17 -14.80
N ASN A 30 -3.56 9.90 -14.79
CA ASN A 30 -2.72 9.35 -15.87
C ASN A 30 -2.73 7.80 -15.94
N PRO A 31 -3.20 7.19 -17.06
CA PRO A 31 -3.21 5.74 -17.23
C PRO A 31 -1.83 5.06 -17.14
N LEU A 32 -0.77 5.66 -17.68
CA LEU A 32 0.58 5.09 -17.67
C LEU A 32 1.16 5.03 -16.24
N VAL A 33 0.82 6.02 -15.41
CA VAL A 33 1.20 6.04 -13.99
C VAL A 33 0.48 4.93 -13.23
N SER A 34 -0.80 4.67 -13.53
CA SER A 34 -1.52 3.56 -12.89
C SER A 34 -1.00 2.19 -13.33
N GLU A 35 -0.59 2.01 -14.59
CA GLU A 35 0.02 0.75 -15.06
C GLU A 35 1.35 0.48 -14.35
N PHE A 36 2.23 1.49 -14.29
CA PHE A 36 3.49 1.42 -13.56
C PHE A 36 3.30 1.12 -12.07
N ILE A 37 2.31 1.74 -11.42
CA ILE A 37 1.96 1.48 -10.02
C ILE A 37 1.44 0.05 -9.83
N GLY A 38 0.60 -0.44 -10.74
CA GLY A 38 0.10 -1.82 -10.70
C GLY A 38 1.23 -2.84 -10.81
N LEU A 39 2.15 -2.64 -11.76
CA LEU A 39 3.37 -3.45 -11.91
C LEU A 39 4.22 -3.40 -10.63
N ARG A 40 4.48 -2.21 -10.07
CA ARG A 40 5.29 -2.09 -8.85
C ARG A 40 4.65 -2.74 -7.62
N ILE A 41 3.32 -2.76 -7.53
CA ILE A 41 2.60 -3.48 -6.46
C ILE A 41 2.72 -5.00 -6.63
N LEU A 42 2.78 -5.51 -7.87
CA LEU A 42 3.04 -6.93 -8.14
C LEU A 42 4.50 -7.30 -7.81
N GLU A 43 5.47 -6.51 -8.24
CA GLU A 43 6.89 -6.68 -7.86
C GLU A 43 7.06 -6.69 -6.34
N MET A 44 6.47 -5.73 -5.61
CA MET A 44 6.53 -5.70 -4.15
C MET A 44 5.88 -6.91 -3.47
N ARG A 45 4.87 -7.53 -4.08
CA ARG A 45 4.29 -8.78 -3.56
C ARG A 45 5.26 -9.94 -3.73
N ASP A 46 5.91 -10.05 -4.88
CA ASP A 46 6.90 -11.09 -5.18
C ASP A 46 8.16 -10.94 -4.30
N GLU A 47 8.74 -9.74 -4.21
CA GLU A 47 9.86 -9.39 -3.33
C GLU A 47 9.62 -9.74 -1.86
N LEU A 48 8.37 -9.66 -1.39
CA LEU A 48 7.97 -10.00 -0.03
C LEU A 48 7.54 -11.47 0.14
N GLY A 49 7.62 -12.27 -0.92
CA GLY A 49 7.35 -13.72 -0.93
C GLY A 49 5.87 -14.07 -0.85
N TRP A 50 5.01 -13.35 -1.57
CA TRP A 50 3.55 -13.48 -1.50
C TRP A 50 3.03 -14.91 -1.68
N GLU A 51 3.52 -15.67 -2.65
CA GLU A 51 3.00 -17.02 -2.93
C GLU A 51 3.32 -18.02 -1.81
N GLU A 52 4.53 -18.03 -1.29
CA GLU A 52 4.92 -18.90 -0.16
C GLU A 52 4.41 -18.37 1.20
N SER A 53 3.90 -17.14 1.26
CA SER A 53 3.44 -16.52 2.50
C SER A 53 2.09 -17.05 2.98
N SER A 54 1.98 -17.26 4.30
CA SER A 54 0.73 -17.60 4.97
C SER A 54 -0.34 -16.51 4.84
N MET A 55 -1.60 -16.84 5.11
CA MET A 55 -2.73 -15.90 5.08
C MET A 55 -2.49 -14.62 5.87
N LEU A 56 -1.86 -14.72 7.05
CA LEU A 56 -1.54 -13.57 7.91
C LEU A 56 -0.39 -12.72 7.34
N GLU A 57 0.62 -13.34 6.77
CA GLU A 57 1.70 -12.62 6.08
C GLU A 57 1.18 -11.91 4.83
N ARG A 58 0.35 -12.57 4.01
CA ARG A 58 -0.28 -11.97 2.83
C ARG A 58 -1.06 -10.70 3.22
N LEU A 59 -1.90 -10.75 4.27
CA LEU A 59 -2.60 -9.56 4.78
C LEU A 59 -1.63 -8.43 5.20
N HIS A 60 -0.49 -8.78 5.80
CA HIS A 60 0.56 -7.81 6.13
C HIS A 60 1.30 -7.26 4.89
N ILE A 61 1.51 -8.07 3.84
CA ILE A 61 2.07 -7.63 2.55
C ILE A 61 1.12 -6.65 1.86
N GLU A 62 -0.19 -6.93 1.82
CA GLU A 62 -1.18 -5.98 1.29
C GLU A 62 -1.15 -4.64 2.05
N GLN A 63 -1.00 -4.68 3.38
CA GLN A 63 -0.88 -3.49 4.21
C GLN A 63 0.43 -2.73 3.97
N VAL A 64 1.52 -3.41 3.59
CA VAL A 64 2.79 -2.77 3.16
C VAL A 64 2.60 -2.09 1.80
N CYS A 65 2.05 -2.79 0.80
CA CYS A 65 1.78 -2.24 -0.53
C CYS A 65 0.84 -1.02 -0.48
N LEU A 66 -0.27 -1.11 0.27
CA LEU A 66 -1.20 0.00 0.48
C LEU A 66 -0.54 1.21 1.18
N CYS A 67 0.39 0.97 2.11
CA CYS A 67 1.13 2.05 2.77
C CYS A 67 2.18 2.67 1.84
N TRP A 68 2.86 1.88 1.00
CA TRP A 68 3.76 2.38 -0.03
C TRP A 68 3.02 3.24 -1.06
N LEU A 69 1.89 2.76 -1.59
CA LEU A 69 1.06 3.50 -2.55
C LEU A 69 0.61 4.86 -2.00
N ARG A 70 0.24 4.90 -0.71
CA ARG A 70 -0.12 6.14 -0.01
C ARG A 70 1.06 7.07 0.26
N LEU A 71 2.28 6.53 0.39
CA LEU A 71 3.50 7.33 0.52
C LEU A 71 3.86 7.92 -0.84
N TYR A 72 3.94 7.10 -1.90
CA TYR A 72 4.16 7.53 -3.28
C TYR A 72 3.21 8.68 -3.67
N LEU A 73 1.91 8.53 -3.43
CA LEU A 73 0.91 9.58 -3.69
C LEU A 73 1.16 10.90 -2.95
N VAL A 74 1.70 10.85 -1.73
CA VAL A 74 1.99 12.06 -0.96
C VAL A 74 3.31 12.69 -1.40
N GLU A 75 4.33 11.90 -1.71
CA GLU A 75 5.60 12.38 -2.29
C GLU A 75 5.36 13.06 -3.65
N SER A 76 4.60 12.42 -4.56
CA SER A 76 4.25 13.00 -5.87
C SER A 76 3.44 14.30 -5.75
N GLY A 77 2.46 14.36 -4.84
CA GLY A 77 1.69 15.56 -4.56
C GLY A 77 2.50 16.67 -3.86
N HIS A 78 3.53 16.30 -3.09
CA HIS A 78 4.43 17.26 -2.44
C HIS A 78 5.45 17.84 -3.43
N ALA A 79 6.02 17.01 -4.31
CA ALA A 79 6.94 17.45 -5.37
C ALA A 79 6.31 18.53 -6.27
N TYR A 80 5.03 18.38 -6.64
CA TYR A 80 4.28 19.39 -7.40
C TYR A 80 4.17 20.76 -6.70
N LEU A 81 4.26 20.80 -5.37
CA LEU A 81 4.23 22.06 -4.61
C LEU A 81 5.62 22.69 -4.48
N LEU A 82 6.69 21.89 -4.44
CA LEU A 82 8.06 22.40 -4.43
C LEU A 82 8.43 23.16 -5.72
N ASP A 83 7.74 22.86 -6.83
CA ASP A 83 7.89 23.52 -8.13
C ASP A 83 7.17 24.89 -8.25
N GLY A 84 6.51 25.36 -7.18
CA GLY A 84 5.71 26.59 -7.23
C GLY A 84 5.59 27.38 -5.93
N SER A 85 5.14 28.63 -6.04
CA SER A 85 4.93 29.53 -4.89
C SER A 85 3.67 29.15 -4.10
N HIS A 86 3.85 28.30 -3.08
CA HIS A 86 2.79 27.82 -2.20
C HIS A 86 2.74 28.57 -0.86
N SER A 87 1.61 28.50 -0.15
CA SER A 87 1.47 29.14 1.16
C SER A 87 2.14 28.35 2.29
N LEU A 88 2.57 29.04 3.34
CA LEU A 88 3.13 28.42 4.56
C LEU A 88 2.12 27.52 5.31
N SER A 89 0.83 27.62 5.02
CA SER A 89 -0.19 26.68 5.49
C SER A 89 -0.29 25.43 4.61
N ALA A 90 -0.14 25.57 3.28
CA ALA A 90 -0.07 24.43 2.37
C ALA A 90 1.16 23.57 2.63
N GLY A 91 2.36 24.17 2.70
CA GLY A 91 3.60 23.43 2.97
C GLY A 91 3.53 22.61 4.27
N ARG A 92 3.11 23.24 5.38
CA ARG A 92 2.94 22.53 6.67
C ARG A 92 1.90 21.41 6.65
N TYR A 93 0.83 21.55 5.86
CA TYR A 93 -0.17 20.50 5.67
C TYR A 93 0.38 19.29 4.88
N TRP A 94 1.23 19.52 3.87
CA TRP A 94 1.84 18.42 3.11
C TRP A 94 2.97 17.73 3.86
N GLU A 95 3.84 18.47 4.55
CA GLU A 95 4.83 17.92 5.49
C GLU A 95 4.19 17.00 6.55
N GLN A 96 3.09 17.45 7.18
CA GLN A 96 2.38 16.64 8.18
C GLN A 96 1.74 15.38 7.56
N ARG A 97 1.30 15.44 6.30
CA ARG A 97 0.79 14.28 5.57
C ARG A 97 1.90 13.32 5.18
N LEU A 98 3.08 13.82 4.83
CA LEU A 98 4.24 13.05 4.45
C LEU A 98 4.79 12.25 5.63
N ASP A 99 5.07 12.92 6.75
CA ASP A 99 5.41 12.29 8.03
C ASP A 99 4.37 11.21 8.42
N GLY A 100 3.09 11.55 8.30
CA GLY A 100 1.97 10.63 8.55
C GLY A 100 1.87 9.47 7.55
N ALA A 101 2.48 9.53 6.36
CA ALA A 101 2.55 8.44 5.40
C ALA A 101 3.79 7.57 5.66
N GLN A 102 4.96 8.18 5.80
CA GLN A 102 6.24 7.52 6.11
C GLN A 102 6.13 6.69 7.40
N LYS A 103 5.59 7.26 8.50
CA LYS A 103 5.37 6.54 9.77
C LYS A 103 4.43 5.33 9.63
N ARG A 104 3.43 5.39 8.73
CA ARG A 104 2.53 4.25 8.46
C ARG A 104 3.24 3.15 7.67
N PHE A 105 4.04 3.52 6.67
CA PHE A 105 4.83 2.57 5.88
C PHE A 105 5.87 1.84 6.75
N VAL A 106 6.67 2.58 7.54
CA VAL A 106 7.63 2.02 8.50
C VAL A 106 6.94 1.13 9.54
N ARG A 107 5.72 1.46 9.98
CA ARG A 107 4.94 0.60 10.88
C ARG A 107 4.45 -0.69 10.20
N ALA A 108 4.07 -0.62 8.92
CA ALA A 108 3.62 -1.79 8.16
C ALA A 108 4.76 -2.79 7.91
N THR A 109 5.93 -2.31 7.47
CA THR A 109 7.10 -3.16 7.19
C THR A 109 7.65 -3.81 8.47
N ASN A 110 7.77 -3.05 9.57
CA ASN A 110 8.11 -3.61 10.88
C ASN A 110 7.08 -4.62 11.40
N GLY A 111 5.79 -4.42 11.07
CA GLY A 111 4.72 -5.37 11.35
C GLY A 111 4.92 -6.71 10.63
N LEU A 112 5.14 -6.67 9.31
CA LEU A 112 5.41 -7.86 8.51
C LEU A 112 6.68 -8.59 8.99
N ALA A 113 7.78 -7.87 9.23
CA ALA A 113 9.02 -8.46 9.72
C ALA A 113 8.84 -9.15 11.09
N ARG A 114 8.04 -8.57 11.99
CA ARG A 114 7.68 -9.19 13.27
C ARG A 114 6.83 -10.45 13.10
N VAL A 115 5.88 -10.46 12.16
CA VAL A 115 5.07 -11.66 11.84
C VAL A 115 5.96 -12.77 11.28
N LYS A 116 6.80 -12.49 10.27
CA LYS A 116 7.72 -13.48 9.70
C LYS A 116 8.66 -14.06 10.76
N LYS A 117 9.24 -13.22 11.63
CA LYS A 117 10.08 -13.68 12.75
C LYS A 117 9.34 -14.60 13.72
N LEU A 118 8.08 -14.27 14.07
CA LEU A 118 7.28 -15.09 14.97
C LEU A 118 6.97 -16.46 14.36
N LEU A 119 6.55 -16.50 13.09
CA LEU A 119 6.25 -17.75 12.38
C LEU A 119 7.48 -18.67 12.23
N VAL A 120 8.66 -18.11 11.98
CA VAL A 120 9.93 -18.87 11.95
C VAL A 120 10.32 -19.40 13.34
N SER A 121 9.87 -18.77 14.43
CA SER A 121 10.19 -19.16 15.81
C SER A 121 9.20 -20.15 16.44
N LEU A 122 8.10 -20.48 15.78
CA LEU A 122 7.14 -21.47 16.27
C LEU A 122 7.62 -22.90 15.93
N PRO A 123 7.59 -23.85 16.89
CA PRO A 123 7.80 -25.25 16.55
C PRO A 123 6.68 -25.76 15.62
N LYS A 124 7.04 -26.66 14.72
CA LYS A 124 6.12 -27.36 13.79
C LYS A 124 5.52 -28.60 14.45
#